data_AF-A0A927VIF7-F1
#
_entry.id   AF-A0A927VIF7-F1
#
_cell.length_a   1.000
_cell.length_b   1.000
_cell.length_c   1.000
_cell.angle_alpha   90.00
_cell.angle_beta   90.00
_cell.angle_gamma   90.00
#
_symmetry.space_group_name_H-M   'P 1'
#
loop_
_entity.id
_entity.type
_entity.pdbx_description
1 polymer ?
#
loop_
_entity_poly.entity_id
_entity_poly.type
_entity_poly.pdbx_seq_one_letter_code
_entity_poly.pdbx_strand_id
1 'polypeptide(L)'
;MKRVIALFLAALLVILPLSGCTGGTKTVGKDIKIDDITEFYYTVSTSTNPPYYQRYRFYVEDGKYKFFHEKREGDHWPLTEDDATVMGTVELTEEQWQTFYGFLEGGTVVARAEDNKDGGGRGPWLYLYWKGDRQKIQEFSFKSNAEQGAFEDFCHDLTGTLEVRNLPIIHEPEFGGVYIEMTIEDFNALGFEFGDSVNVEFSNGYVLKDIPYYNGYYVNTGQPLLIGYPGYDYIKAAINNGSDLWDEAELKAVKKEDLWLGASLDEHDVASVYLNEKGKYLDIQMARDIHYYDERERYPSDEAFANFRMIRLGDIKEGILYRSASPCDNQHNRAPFVNDLIEAAKVNVILDLADTDAKIEKYIEKEDFNSPYFLSLYEKGNVIPIALNMNYRSDDFKSRIIQGFREMSANEGPYLVHCTEGKDRTGFVCLLIEALAGADHDSIVDDYMITYDNYYEISEVKDPVRYEVIRDNVLSDMISAMIGDADVDVTTADLSSYAAEYLKSGGMTDEEIDKFLDKITD
;
A
#
# COMPACT_ATOMS: atom_id res chain seq x y z
N MET A 1 -33.59 -81.90 -45.74
CA MET A 1 -33.87 -81.48 -47.13
C MET A 1 -33.98 -79.96 -47.15
N LYS A 2 -33.12 -79.27 -47.94
CA LYS A 2 -33.25 -77.93 -48.58
C LYS A 2 -33.85 -76.76 -47.74
N ARG A 3 -33.11 -75.71 -47.33
CA ARG A 3 -32.70 -74.47 -48.05
C ARG A 3 -33.72 -73.95 -49.09
N VAL A 4 -34.18 -72.68 -48.91
CA VAL A 4 -34.32 -71.51 -49.84
C VAL A 4 -35.13 -70.44 -49.04
N ILE A 5 -34.59 -69.30 -48.58
CA ILE A 5 -34.21 -68.00 -49.22
C ILE A 5 -35.38 -67.16 -49.79
N ALA A 6 -35.61 -66.01 -49.12
CA ALA A 6 -36.04 -64.66 -49.57
C ALA A 6 -37.34 -64.42 -50.38
N LEU A 7 -38.17 -63.44 -50.00
CA LEU A 7 -38.06 -62.01 -50.38
C LEU A 7 -39.17 -61.13 -49.74
N PHE A 8 -38.76 -59.89 -49.42
CA PHE A 8 -39.47 -58.60 -49.22
C PHE A 8 -40.98 -58.45 -49.53
N LEU A 9 -41.69 -57.67 -48.68
CA LEU A 9 -42.01 -56.24 -48.90
C LEU A 9 -42.79 -55.64 -47.70
N ALA A 10 -42.31 -54.46 -47.24
CA ALA A 10 -42.99 -53.19 -46.85
C ALA A 10 -44.42 -53.18 -46.24
N ALA A 11 -44.89 -52.18 -45.50
CA ALA A 11 -44.41 -51.05 -44.71
C ALA A 11 -45.70 -50.38 -44.16
N LEU A 12 -45.72 -49.88 -42.93
CA LEU A 12 -46.41 -48.62 -42.59
C LEU A 12 -45.95 -48.15 -41.21
N LEU A 13 -45.02 -47.21 -41.21
CA LEU A 13 -44.59 -46.45 -40.05
C LEU A 13 -45.51 -45.22 -39.96
N VAL A 14 -46.16 -45.04 -38.81
CA VAL A 14 -46.92 -43.82 -38.52
C VAL A 14 -45.91 -42.69 -38.24
N ILE A 15 -45.83 -41.75 -39.16
CA ILE A 15 -45.05 -40.52 -39.04
C ILE A 15 -45.85 -39.54 -38.18
N LEU A 16 -45.42 -39.31 -36.94
CA LEU A 16 -45.73 -38.07 -36.21
C LEU A 16 -44.82 -36.98 -36.78
N PRO A 17 -45.31 -35.75 -37.00
CA PRO A 17 -44.49 -34.70 -37.57
C PRO A 17 -43.41 -34.30 -36.56
N LEU A 18 -42.15 -34.58 -36.90
CA LEU A 18 -41.02 -33.80 -36.41
C LEU A 18 -41.29 -32.34 -36.83
N SER A 19 -41.73 -31.51 -35.88
CA SER A 19 -41.61 -30.06 -36.01
C SER A 19 -40.13 -29.75 -36.18
N GLY A 20 -39.75 -29.44 -37.41
CA GLY A 20 -38.40 -28.98 -37.73
C GLY A 20 -38.10 -27.71 -36.93
N CYS A 21 -37.07 -27.75 -36.09
CA CYS A 21 -36.43 -26.54 -35.61
C CYS A 21 -35.21 -26.28 -36.48
N THR A 22 -35.42 -25.40 -37.45
CA THR A 22 -34.38 -24.60 -38.11
C THR A 22 -33.41 -24.03 -37.08
N GLY A 23 -32.11 -24.02 -37.38
CA GLY A 23 -31.11 -23.32 -36.58
C GLY A 23 -31.43 -21.84 -36.49
N GLY A 24 -32.03 -21.42 -35.38
CA GLY A 24 -32.47 -20.05 -35.12
C GLY A 24 -32.25 -19.71 -33.65
N THR A 25 -32.01 -18.41 -33.40
CA THR A 25 -31.79 -17.83 -32.07
C THR A 25 -32.95 -18.16 -31.12
N LYS A 26 -32.63 -18.60 -29.91
CA LYS A 26 -33.58 -18.81 -28.81
C LYS A 26 -33.46 -17.66 -27.81
N THR A 27 -34.55 -17.35 -27.12
CA THR A 27 -34.57 -16.33 -26.05
C THR A 27 -34.88 -16.97 -24.71
N VAL A 28 -34.06 -16.70 -23.69
CA VAL A 28 -34.29 -17.15 -22.31
C VAL A 28 -35.52 -16.44 -21.72
N GLY A 29 -36.35 -17.17 -20.98
CA GLY A 29 -37.66 -16.69 -20.51
C GLY A 29 -38.80 -16.98 -21.48
N LYS A 30 -38.51 -16.96 -22.79
CA LYS A 30 -39.49 -17.30 -23.84
C LYS A 30 -39.40 -18.76 -24.27
N ASP A 31 -38.25 -19.15 -24.81
CA ASP A 31 -37.99 -20.45 -25.42
C ASP A 31 -37.24 -21.42 -24.48
N ILE A 32 -36.52 -20.88 -23.48
CA ILE A 32 -35.80 -21.63 -22.45
C ILE A 32 -36.33 -21.19 -21.09
N LYS A 33 -36.91 -22.10 -20.32
CA LYS A 33 -37.49 -21.82 -19.00
C LYS A 33 -36.48 -22.09 -17.89
N ILE A 34 -36.62 -21.39 -16.76
CA ILE A 34 -35.73 -21.54 -15.60
C ILE A 34 -35.58 -23.00 -15.15
N ASP A 35 -36.69 -23.73 -15.09
CA ASP A 35 -36.73 -25.14 -14.65
C ASP A 35 -36.05 -26.11 -15.62
N ASP A 36 -35.77 -25.65 -16.85
CA ASP A 36 -35.09 -26.43 -17.86
C ASP A 36 -33.58 -26.19 -17.83
N ILE A 37 -33.10 -25.06 -17.27
CA ILE A 37 -31.66 -24.75 -17.19
C ILE A 37 -30.96 -25.79 -16.33
N THR A 38 -29.93 -26.42 -16.90
CA THR A 38 -29.12 -27.40 -16.19
C THR A 38 -27.75 -26.87 -15.84
N GLU A 39 -27.22 -25.98 -16.68
CA GLU A 39 -25.83 -25.54 -16.56
C GLU A 39 -25.60 -24.22 -17.31
N PHE A 40 -24.79 -23.33 -16.72
CA PHE A 40 -24.33 -22.11 -17.35
C PHE A 40 -22.84 -21.93 -17.05
N TYR A 41 -22.08 -21.53 -18.07
CA TYR A 41 -20.67 -21.20 -17.98
C TYR A 41 -20.44 -19.75 -18.36
N TYR A 42 -19.63 -19.08 -17.56
CA TYR A 42 -19.00 -17.81 -17.89
C TYR A 42 -17.49 -18.01 -17.77
N THR A 43 -16.73 -17.69 -18.81
CA THR A 43 -15.26 -17.84 -18.77
C THR A 43 -14.56 -16.66 -19.43
N VAL A 44 -13.73 -15.95 -18.67
CA VAL A 44 -12.78 -14.96 -19.17
C VAL A 44 -11.40 -15.57 -19.15
N SER A 45 -10.64 -15.39 -20.23
CA SER A 45 -9.30 -15.95 -20.37
C SER A 45 -8.50 -15.02 -21.27
N THR A 46 -7.43 -14.43 -20.74
CA THR A 46 -6.63 -13.41 -21.44
C THR A 46 -5.14 -13.71 -21.34
N SER A 47 -4.44 -13.58 -22.47
CA SER A 47 -2.98 -13.69 -22.56
C SER A 47 -2.27 -12.36 -22.25
N THR A 48 -2.84 -11.54 -21.36
CA THR A 48 -2.22 -10.31 -20.85
C THR A 48 -0.96 -10.65 -20.06
N ASN A 49 -0.16 -9.65 -19.67
CA ASN A 49 0.96 -9.87 -18.75
C ASN A 49 0.71 -9.02 -17.48
N PRO A 50 0.37 -9.63 -16.34
CA PRO A 50 0.23 -11.07 -16.13
C PRO A 50 -1.01 -11.67 -16.83
N PRO A 51 -0.95 -12.95 -17.24
CA PRO A 51 -2.10 -13.67 -17.78
C PRO A 51 -3.19 -13.88 -16.73
N TYR A 52 -4.44 -13.93 -17.17
CA TYR A 52 -5.60 -14.00 -16.28
C TYR A 52 -6.64 -14.99 -16.78
N TYR A 53 -7.26 -15.70 -15.84
CA TYR A 53 -8.35 -16.63 -16.08
C TYR A 53 -9.40 -16.56 -14.97
N GLN A 54 -10.67 -16.46 -15.36
CA GLN A 54 -11.82 -16.53 -14.47
C GLN A 54 -12.88 -17.43 -15.07
N ARG A 55 -13.39 -18.37 -14.28
CA ARG A 55 -14.53 -19.21 -14.64
C ARG A 55 -15.58 -19.18 -13.55
N TYR A 56 -16.82 -19.02 -13.97
CA TYR A 56 -18.01 -19.28 -13.17
C TYR A 56 -18.84 -20.38 -13.83
N ARG A 57 -19.38 -21.27 -13.01
CA ARG A 57 -20.25 -22.36 -13.46
C ARG A 57 -21.45 -22.48 -12.51
N PHE A 58 -22.63 -22.24 -13.04
CA PHE A 58 -23.89 -22.51 -12.35
C PHE A 58 -24.42 -23.85 -12.83
N TYR A 59 -24.79 -24.76 -11.92
CA TYR A 59 -25.26 -26.09 -12.31
C TYR A 59 -26.19 -26.70 -11.27
N VAL A 60 -27.00 -27.66 -11.74
CA VAL A 60 -27.89 -28.47 -10.89
C VAL A 60 -27.28 -29.86 -10.68
N GLU A 61 -27.01 -30.21 -9.43
CA GLU A 61 -26.48 -31.52 -9.03
C GLU A 61 -27.32 -32.06 -7.86
N ASP A 62 -27.82 -33.30 -7.99
CA ASP A 62 -28.68 -33.95 -6.99
C ASP A 62 -29.88 -33.10 -6.52
N GLY A 63 -30.44 -32.29 -7.43
CA GLY A 63 -31.57 -31.40 -7.15
C GLY A 63 -31.20 -30.12 -6.38
N LYS A 64 -29.91 -29.85 -6.20
CA LYS A 64 -29.39 -28.64 -5.54
C LYS A 64 -28.75 -27.71 -6.55
N TYR A 65 -28.91 -26.41 -6.33
CA TYR A 65 -28.27 -25.35 -7.11
C TYR A 65 -26.84 -25.12 -6.63
N LYS A 66 -25.88 -25.12 -7.55
CA LYS A 66 -24.46 -24.98 -7.25
C LYS A 66 -23.86 -23.85 -8.08
N PHE A 67 -22.96 -23.10 -7.47
CA PHE A 67 -22.11 -22.11 -8.09
C PHE A 67 -20.65 -22.48 -7.84
N PHE A 68 -19.94 -22.85 -8.89
CA PHE A 68 -18.50 -23.06 -8.86
C PHE A 68 -17.80 -21.82 -9.41
N HIS A 69 -16.72 -21.43 -8.76
CA HIS A 69 -15.85 -20.33 -9.18
C HIS A 69 -14.40 -20.77 -9.19
N GLU A 70 -13.64 -20.22 -10.11
CA GLU A 70 -12.21 -20.50 -10.28
C GLU A 70 -11.51 -19.29 -10.87
N LYS A 71 -10.48 -18.80 -10.17
CA LYS A 71 -9.54 -17.78 -10.62
C LYS A 71 -8.17 -18.43 -10.77
N ARG A 72 -7.46 -18.15 -11.86
CA ARG A 72 -6.07 -18.57 -12.06
C ARG A 72 -5.22 -17.36 -12.39
N GLU A 73 -4.02 -17.35 -11.83
CA GLU A 73 -3.02 -16.31 -12.04
C GLU A 73 -1.64 -16.95 -12.14
N GLY A 74 -0.77 -16.39 -12.97
CA GLY A 74 0.59 -16.89 -13.17
C GLY A 74 1.40 -15.94 -14.03
N ASP A 75 2.64 -16.32 -14.31
CA ASP A 75 3.58 -15.58 -15.17
C ASP A 75 3.75 -16.23 -16.56
N HIS A 76 2.97 -17.26 -16.87
CA HIS A 76 3.04 -18.04 -18.09
C HIS A 76 1.67 -18.23 -18.75
N TRP A 77 1.68 -18.53 -20.05
CA TRP A 77 0.47 -18.76 -20.82
C TRP A 77 0.62 -20.02 -21.71
N PRO A 78 -0.40 -20.90 -21.80
CA PRO A 78 -1.71 -20.80 -21.16
C PRO A 78 -1.71 -21.19 -19.67
N LEU A 79 -2.55 -20.51 -18.88
CA LEU A 79 -2.82 -20.90 -17.49
C LEU A 79 -3.53 -22.27 -17.45
N THR A 80 -3.06 -23.13 -16.58
CA THR A 80 -3.52 -24.50 -16.33
C THR A 80 -4.29 -24.60 -15.01
N GLU A 81 -4.91 -25.75 -14.74
CA GLU A 81 -5.60 -25.99 -13.45
C GLU A 81 -4.66 -25.86 -12.24
N ASP A 82 -3.36 -26.12 -12.41
CA ASP A 82 -2.36 -25.99 -11.35
C ASP A 82 -2.11 -24.52 -10.96
N ASP A 83 -2.53 -23.56 -11.79
CA ASP A 83 -2.38 -22.12 -11.56
C ASP A 83 -3.59 -21.50 -10.80
N ALA A 84 -4.51 -22.33 -10.30
CA ALA A 84 -5.69 -21.87 -9.57
C ALA A 84 -5.31 -21.23 -8.24
N THR A 85 -5.60 -19.93 -8.08
CA THR A 85 -5.37 -19.17 -6.85
C THR A 85 -6.61 -19.12 -5.96
N VAL A 86 -7.80 -19.15 -6.57
CA VAL A 86 -9.09 -19.19 -5.87
C VAL A 86 -9.97 -20.22 -6.55
N MET A 87 -10.51 -21.18 -5.80
CA MET A 87 -11.44 -22.17 -6.35
C MET A 87 -12.38 -22.67 -5.27
N GLY A 88 -13.67 -22.77 -5.59
CA GLY A 88 -14.66 -23.18 -4.61
C GLY A 88 -16.01 -23.50 -5.23
N THR A 89 -16.89 -24.08 -4.42
CA THR A 89 -18.29 -24.32 -4.78
C THR A 89 -19.21 -23.89 -3.65
N VAL A 90 -20.18 -23.05 -3.99
CA VAL A 90 -21.24 -22.56 -3.10
C VAL A 90 -22.55 -23.26 -3.45
N GLU A 91 -23.26 -23.73 -2.43
CA GLU A 91 -24.65 -24.18 -2.59
C GLU A 91 -25.56 -22.95 -2.54
N LEU A 92 -26.31 -22.72 -3.62
CA LEU A 92 -27.18 -21.57 -3.75
C LEU A 92 -28.55 -21.83 -3.12
N THR A 93 -29.09 -20.80 -2.48
CA THR A 93 -30.50 -20.76 -2.10
C THR A 93 -31.39 -20.66 -3.34
N GLU A 94 -32.69 -20.96 -3.18
CA GLU A 94 -33.68 -20.76 -4.23
C GLU A 94 -33.73 -19.29 -4.68
N GLU A 95 -33.63 -18.33 -3.75
CA GLU A 95 -33.62 -16.90 -4.05
C GLU A 95 -32.41 -16.52 -4.90
N GLN A 96 -31.20 -16.98 -4.54
CA GLN A 96 -29.99 -16.73 -5.33
C GLN A 96 -30.08 -17.35 -6.73
N TRP A 97 -30.68 -18.54 -6.87
CA TRP A 97 -30.91 -19.15 -8.18
C TRP A 97 -31.90 -18.35 -9.04
N GLN A 98 -32.93 -17.77 -8.42
CA GLN A 98 -33.87 -16.88 -9.12
C GLN A 98 -33.19 -15.57 -9.55
N THR A 99 -32.36 -14.98 -8.69
CA THR A 99 -31.56 -13.80 -9.03
C THR A 99 -30.62 -14.07 -10.20
N PHE A 100 -29.89 -15.19 -10.16
CA PHE A 100 -29.09 -15.70 -11.28
C PHE A 100 -29.90 -15.77 -12.58
N TYR A 101 -31.09 -16.39 -12.53
CA TYR A 101 -31.95 -16.51 -13.70
C TYR A 101 -32.41 -15.15 -14.24
N GLY A 102 -32.68 -14.19 -13.35
CA GLY A 102 -33.08 -12.83 -13.71
C GLY A 102 -32.06 -12.13 -14.62
N PHE A 103 -30.77 -12.40 -14.45
CA PHE A 103 -29.74 -11.87 -15.36
C PHE A 103 -29.76 -12.53 -16.75
N LEU A 104 -30.13 -13.81 -16.81
CA LEU A 104 -30.20 -14.53 -18.08
C LEU A 104 -31.47 -14.20 -18.88
N GLU A 105 -32.55 -13.81 -18.21
CA GLU A 105 -33.85 -13.55 -18.82
C GLU A 105 -33.77 -12.47 -19.92
N GLY A 106 -34.34 -12.78 -21.09
CA GLY A 106 -34.27 -11.93 -22.28
C GLY A 106 -32.96 -12.06 -23.07
N GLY A 107 -31.94 -12.72 -22.52
CA GLY A 107 -30.72 -13.08 -23.24
C GLY A 107 -30.98 -14.07 -24.38
N THR A 108 -30.05 -14.15 -25.32
CA THR A 108 -30.18 -14.97 -26.52
C THR A 108 -29.21 -16.14 -26.52
N VAL A 109 -29.63 -17.24 -27.14
CA VAL A 109 -28.79 -18.43 -27.34
C VAL A 109 -28.75 -18.80 -28.82
N VAL A 110 -27.54 -19.05 -29.32
CA VAL A 110 -27.29 -19.49 -30.70
C VAL A 110 -26.47 -20.78 -30.68
N ALA A 111 -26.93 -21.78 -31.43
CA ALA A 111 -26.18 -23.02 -31.60
C ALA A 111 -24.98 -22.76 -32.54
N ARG A 112 -23.76 -23.02 -32.07
CA ARG A 112 -22.54 -22.90 -32.89
C ARG A 112 -22.39 -24.13 -33.78
N ALA A 113 -21.96 -23.94 -35.03
CA ALA A 113 -21.62 -25.04 -35.94
C ALA A 113 -20.33 -25.77 -35.47
N GLU A 114 -20.25 -27.08 -35.69
CA GLU A 114 -19.18 -27.97 -35.18
C GLU A 114 -17.76 -27.66 -35.70
N ASP A 115 -17.63 -26.76 -36.68
CA ASP A 115 -16.42 -26.50 -37.47
C ASP A 115 -15.48 -25.42 -36.88
N ASN A 116 -15.80 -24.85 -35.72
CA ASN A 116 -15.02 -23.77 -35.14
C ASN A 116 -14.68 -23.98 -33.65
N LYS A 117 -14.22 -25.19 -33.30
CA LYS A 117 -13.87 -25.58 -31.91
C LYS A 117 -12.58 -24.93 -31.38
N ASP A 118 -11.70 -24.46 -32.27
CA ASP A 118 -10.34 -24.01 -31.91
C ASP A 118 -10.14 -22.49 -32.08
N GLY A 119 -11.20 -21.72 -32.31
CA GLY A 119 -11.10 -20.27 -32.40
C GLY A 119 -10.88 -19.64 -31.02
N GLY A 120 -9.63 -19.56 -30.56
CA GLY A 120 -9.22 -18.88 -29.33
C GLY A 120 -9.30 -17.35 -29.44
N GLY A 121 -10.50 -16.79 -29.39
CA GLY A 121 -10.74 -15.36 -29.21
C GLY A 121 -10.52 -14.88 -27.76
N ARG A 122 -10.54 -13.56 -27.56
CA ARG A 122 -10.61 -12.95 -26.22
C ARG A 122 -12.04 -13.17 -25.71
N GLY A 123 -12.20 -13.76 -24.51
CA GLY A 123 -13.52 -14.00 -23.88
C GLY A 123 -14.29 -12.69 -23.60
N PRO A 124 -15.47 -12.75 -22.96
CA PRO A 124 -16.02 -13.90 -22.23
C PRO A 124 -16.68 -14.96 -23.13
N TRP A 125 -16.46 -16.22 -22.76
CA TRP A 125 -17.12 -17.38 -23.35
C TRP A 125 -18.31 -17.76 -22.48
N LEU A 126 -19.52 -17.59 -23.03
CA LEU A 126 -20.77 -17.79 -22.31
C LEU A 126 -21.52 -18.98 -22.91
N TYR A 127 -21.83 -19.98 -22.10
CA TYR A 127 -22.58 -21.16 -22.56
C TYR A 127 -23.76 -21.46 -21.65
N LEU A 128 -24.94 -21.69 -22.24
CA LEU A 128 -26.15 -22.05 -21.50
C LEU A 128 -26.70 -23.39 -22.00
N TYR A 129 -26.90 -24.34 -21.08
CA TYR A 129 -27.44 -25.67 -21.36
C TYR A 129 -28.72 -25.92 -20.58
N TRP A 130 -29.65 -26.62 -21.23
CA TRP A 130 -30.95 -26.99 -20.64
C TRP A 130 -31.34 -28.43 -20.99
N LYS A 131 -32.42 -28.92 -20.35
CA LYS A 131 -32.96 -30.26 -20.55
C LYS A 131 -33.26 -30.51 -22.03
N GLY A 132 -32.64 -31.55 -22.58
CA GLY A 132 -32.86 -31.98 -23.97
C GLY A 132 -31.87 -31.41 -25.00
N ASP A 133 -30.86 -30.63 -24.60
CA ASP A 133 -29.97 -29.92 -25.54
C ASP A 133 -28.45 -30.13 -25.34
N ARG A 134 -28.06 -31.22 -24.67
CA ARG A 134 -26.65 -31.51 -24.32
C ARG A 134 -25.72 -31.92 -25.48
N GLN A 135 -26.13 -31.80 -26.74
CA GLN A 135 -25.36 -32.31 -27.89
C GLN A 135 -24.74 -31.22 -28.78
N LYS A 136 -24.85 -29.93 -28.44
CA LYS A 136 -24.30 -28.80 -29.24
C LYS A 136 -23.72 -27.71 -28.34
N ILE A 137 -22.75 -26.94 -28.85
CA ILE A 137 -22.23 -25.74 -28.18
C ILE A 137 -23.29 -24.63 -28.31
N GLN A 138 -23.77 -24.13 -27.17
CA GLN A 138 -24.85 -23.14 -27.10
C GLN A 138 -24.31 -21.82 -26.57
N GLU A 139 -23.97 -20.91 -27.48
CA GLU A 139 -23.41 -19.60 -27.12
C GLU A 139 -24.52 -18.69 -26.60
N PHE A 140 -24.32 -18.16 -25.39
CA PHE A 140 -25.23 -17.23 -24.75
C PHE A 140 -24.76 -15.79 -24.94
N SER A 141 -25.70 -14.85 -24.99
CA SER A 141 -25.42 -13.41 -24.92
C SER A 141 -26.45 -12.74 -24.02
N PHE A 142 -25.96 -11.96 -23.06
CA PHE A 142 -26.79 -11.11 -22.21
C PHE A 142 -27.58 -10.10 -23.06
N LYS A 143 -28.70 -9.61 -22.52
CA LYS A 143 -29.54 -8.60 -23.20
C LYS A 143 -28.82 -7.25 -23.36
N SER A 144 -27.88 -6.92 -22.47
CA SER A 144 -26.93 -5.82 -22.65
C SER A 144 -25.67 -6.00 -21.79
N ASN A 145 -24.67 -5.15 -22.00
CA ASN A 145 -23.45 -5.11 -21.18
C ASN A 145 -23.75 -4.77 -19.72
N ALA A 146 -24.80 -3.99 -19.43
CA ALA A 146 -25.15 -3.63 -18.05
C ALA A 146 -25.64 -4.85 -17.25
N GLU A 147 -26.39 -5.77 -17.87
CA GLU A 147 -26.79 -7.00 -17.19
C GLU A 147 -25.68 -8.03 -17.11
N GLN A 148 -24.73 -8.01 -18.05
CA GLN A 148 -23.51 -8.79 -17.88
C GLN A 148 -22.71 -8.28 -16.67
N GLY A 149 -22.50 -6.97 -16.54
CA GLY A 149 -21.83 -6.39 -15.38
C GLY A 149 -22.53 -6.74 -14.07
N ALA A 150 -23.85 -6.57 -14.00
CA ALA A 150 -24.62 -6.93 -12.81
C ALA A 150 -24.58 -8.44 -12.48
N PHE A 151 -24.47 -9.31 -13.50
CA PHE A 151 -24.25 -10.74 -13.30
C PHE A 151 -22.85 -11.04 -12.74
N GLU A 152 -21.82 -10.33 -13.24
CA GLU A 152 -20.44 -10.45 -12.75
C GLU A 152 -20.36 -10.02 -11.27
N ASP A 153 -21.01 -8.91 -10.91
CA ASP A 153 -21.13 -8.44 -9.51
C ASP A 153 -21.83 -9.47 -8.63
N PHE A 154 -22.94 -10.06 -9.10
CA PHE A 154 -23.63 -11.12 -8.35
C PHE A 154 -22.77 -12.38 -8.18
N CYS A 155 -22.04 -12.81 -9.21
CA CYS A 155 -21.10 -13.93 -9.08
C CYS A 155 -20.01 -13.62 -8.06
N HIS A 156 -19.57 -12.37 -8.01
CA HIS A 156 -18.58 -11.90 -7.07
C HIS A 156 -19.09 -11.92 -5.61
N ASP A 157 -20.31 -11.44 -5.37
CA ASP A 157 -20.94 -11.52 -4.04
C ASP A 157 -21.03 -12.97 -3.54
N LEU A 158 -21.29 -13.90 -4.45
CA LEU A 158 -21.31 -15.33 -4.15
C LEU A 158 -19.93 -15.89 -3.80
N THR A 159 -18.83 -15.28 -4.26
CA THR A 159 -17.46 -15.73 -3.90
C THR A 159 -16.99 -15.20 -2.56
N GLY A 160 -17.65 -14.18 -1.98
CA GLY A 160 -17.29 -13.62 -0.67
C GLY A 160 -15.94 -12.90 -0.65
N THR A 161 -15.43 -12.54 -1.82
CA THR A 161 -14.23 -11.72 -2.00
C THR A 161 -14.58 -10.27 -1.67
N LEU A 162 -13.69 -9.59 -0.95
CA LEU A 162 -13.88 -8.20 -0.58
C LEU A 162 -13.17 -7.30 -1.60
N GLU A 163 -13.92 -6.49 -2.35
CA GLU A 163 -13.35 -5.61 -3.37
C GLU A 163 -14.19 -4.36 -3.61
N VAL A 164 -13.61 -3.39 -4.30
CA VAL A 164 -14.29 -2.27 -4.96
C VAL A 164 -13.74 -2.14 -6.38
N ARG A 165 -14.61 -1.84 -7.35
CA ARG A 165 -14.25 -1.84 -8.78
C ARG A 165 -14.47 -0.49 -9.44
N ASN A 166 -13.59 -0.19 -10.40
CA ASN A 166 -13.74 0.89 -11.38
C ASN A 166 -14.08 2.24 -10.76
N LEU A 167 -13.50 2.53 -9.59
CA LEU A 167 -13.67 3.80 -8.91
C LEU A 167 -12.91 4.89 -9.66
N PRO A 168 -13.50 6.08 -9.84
CA PRO A 168 -12.78 7.23 -10.37
C PRO A 168 -11.54 7.54 -9.54
N ILE A 169 -10.52 8.09 -10.21
CA ILE A 169 -9.26 8.48 -9.56
C ILE A 169 -8.92 9.94 -9.83
N ILE A 170 -8.23 10.56 -8.86
CA ILE A 170 -7.80 11.96 -8.92
C ILE A 170 -6.32 12.05 -8.57
N HIS A 171 -5.56 12.81 -9.35
CA HIS A 171 -4.15 13.06 -9.09
C HIS A 171 -3.96 13.92 -7.84
N GLU A 172 -3.04 13.52 -6.97
CA GLU A 172 -2.59 14.29 -5.82
C GLU A 172 -1.21 14.90 -6.10
N PRO A 173 -1.13 16.15 -6.56
CA PRO A 173 0.13 16.72 -7.07
C PRO A 173 1.07 17.27 -5.98
N GLU A 174 0.65 17.36 -4.72
CA GLU A 174 1.45 17.96 -3.65
C GLU A 174 2.45 16.96 -3.06
N PHE A 175 2.00 15.75 -2.76
CA PHE A 175 2.85 14.68 -2.22
C PHE A 175 2.98 13.47 -3.16
N GLY A 176 2.35 13.54 -4.34
CA GLY A 176 2.29 12.45 -5.29
C GLY A 176 1.32 11.37 -4.86
N GLY A 177 0.68 10.71 -5.83
CA GLY A 177 -0.26 9.63 -5.56
C GLY A 177 -1.60 9.77 -6.25
N VAL A 178 -2.48 8.86 -5.88
CA VAL A 178 -3.77 8.64 -6.53
C VAL A 178 -4.86 8.58 -5.47
N TYR A 179 -5.72 9.60 -5.40
CA TYR A 179 -6.96 9.50 -4.65
C TYR A 179 -7.92 8.60 -5.41
N ILE A 180 -8.55 7.67 -4.69
CA ILE A 180 -9.59 6.79 -5.22
C ILE A 180 -10.92 7.31 -4.64
N GLU A 181 -11.91 7.58 -5.49
CA GLU A 181 -13.17 8.23 -5.10
C GLU A 181 -14.07 7.30 -4.26
N MET A 182 -13.70 7.16 -2.99
CA MET A 182 -14.42 6.44 -1.93
C MET A 182 -13.96 6.96 -0.57
N THR A 183 -14.91 7.09 0.35
CA THR A 183 -14.57 7.52 1.71
C THR A 183 -13.94 6.39 2.52
N ILE A 184 -13.11 6.75 3.51
CA ILE A 184 -12.55 5.78 4.46
C ILE A 184 -13.68 5.03 5.19
N GLU A 185 -14.75 5.73 5.57
CA GLU A 185 -15.91 5.13 6.24
C GLU A 185 -16.61 4.10 5.35
N ASP A 186 -16.88 4.44 4.10
CA ASP A 186 -17.53 3.53 3.15
C ASP A 186 -16.63 2.32 2.82
N PHE A 187 -15.33 2.56 2.60
CA PHE A 187 -14.37 1.50 2.33
C PHE A 187 -14.29 0.51 3.50
N ASN A 188 -14.24 1.02 4.74
CA ASN A 188 -14.24 0.18 5.94
C ASN A 188 -15.59 -0.50 6.18
N ALA A 189 -16.71 0.14 5.84
CA ALA A 189 -18.05 -0.46 5.97
C ALA A 189 -18.25 -1.68 5.06
N LEU A 190 -17.49 -1.78 3.95
CA LEU A 190 -17.45 -2.98 3.12
C LEU A 190 -16.74 -4.15 3.81
N GLY A 191 -15.92 -3.88 4.82
CA GLY A 191 -15.20 -4.89 5.59
C GLY A 191 -13.68 -4.83 5.43
N PHE A 192 -13.12 -3.80 4.79
CA PHE A 192 -11.67 -3.55 4.80
C PHE A 192 -11.26 -3.01 6.17
N GLU A 193 -10.11 -3.44 6.66
CA GLU A 193 -9.58 -3.02 7.96
C GLU A 193 -8.12 -2.59 7.81
N PHE A 194 -7.71 -1.59 8.61
CA PHE A 194 -6.30 -1.22 8.65
C PHE A 194 -5.44 -2.41 9.08
N GLY A 195 -4.34 -2.64 8.36
CA GLY A 195 -3.51 -3.83 8.47
C GLY A 195 -3.84 -4.93 7.46
N ASP A 196 -4.88 -4.77 6.63
CA ASP A 196 -5.13 -5.67 5.51
C ASP A 196 -4.04 -5.55 4.43
N SER A 197 -3.74 -6.65 3.77
CA SER A 197 -3.06 -6.65 2.47
C SER A 197 -4.09 -6.52 1.36
N VAL A 198 -3.85 -5.61 0.42
CA VAL A 198 -4.71 -5.33 -0.74
C VAL A 198 -3.93 -5.32 -2.04
N ASN A 199 -4.63 -5.54 -3.15
CA ASN A 199 -4.14 -5.26 -4.49
C ASN A 199 -4.89 -4.05 -5.05
N VAL A 200 -4.19 -3.11 -5.68
CA VAL A 200 -4.79 -1.98 -6.39
C VAL A 200 -4.50 -2.15 -7.88
N GLU A 201 -5.54 -2.28 -8.69
CA GLU A 201 -5.46 -2.43 -10.14
C GLU A 201 -6.01 -1.19 -10.83
N PHE A 202 -5.20 -0.59 -11.71
CA PHE A 202 -5.64 0.51 -12.57
C PHE A 202 -6.11 -0.03 -13.93
N SER A 203 -7.06 0.64 -14.57
CA SER A 203 -7.63 0.23 -15.87
C SER A 203 -6.62 0.19 -17.02
N ASN A 204 -5.49 0.91 -16.92
CA ASN A 204 -4.41 0.85 -17.90
C ASN A 204 -3.53 -0.41 -17.76
N GLY A 205 -3.78 -1.24 -16.74
CA GLY A 205 -3.07 -2.49 -16.48
C GLY A 205 -1.93 -2.39 -15.47
N TYR A 206 -1.65 -1.21 -14.91
CA TYR A 206 -0.70 -1.08 -13.80
C TYR A 206 -1.31 -1.67 -12.52
N VAL A 207 -0.54 -2.47 -11.78
CA VAL A 207 -1.03 -3.18 -10.58
C VAL A 207 -0.04 -3.05 -9.44
N LEU A 208 -0.53 -2.61 -8.29
CA LEU A 208 0.14 -2.73 -7.01
C LEU A 208 -0.36 -4.00 -6.32
N LYS A 209 0.54 -4.94 -6.03
CA LYS A 209 0.18 -6.22 -5.39
C LYS A 209 0.68 -6.27 -3.96
N ASP A 210 -0.11 -6.90 -3.10
CA ASP A 210 0.26 -7.18 -1.71
C ASP A 210 0.74 -5.92 -0.97
N ILE A 211 0.01 -4.82 -1.11
CA ILE A 211 0.33 -3.57 -0.43
C ILE A 211 -0.52 -3.43 0.83
N PRO A 212 -0.01 -2.80 1.90
CA PRO A 212 -0.79 -2.62 3.10
C PRO A 212 -1.84 -1.52 2.93
N TYR A 213 -2.99 -1.72 3.57
CA TYR A 213 -3.96 -0.68 3.87
C TYR A 213 -3.72 -0.15 5.29
N TYR A 214 -3.25 1.08 5.43
CA TYR A 214 -2.90 1.68 6.73
C TYR A 214 -3.64 2.98 7.01
N ASN A 215 -3.68 3.39 8.28
CA ASN A 215 -4.13 4.74 8.68
C ASN A 215 -2.98 5.77 8.70
N GLY A 216 -1.77 5.40 8.25
CA GLY A 216 -0.61 6.25 8.20
C GLY A 216 0.48 5.72 7.25
N TYR A 217 1.52 6.52 7.04
CA TYR A 217 2.64 6.17 6.16
C TYR A 217 3.63 5.24 6.87
N TYR A 218 3.25 3.97 7.00
CA TYR A 218 3.96 2.98 7.84
C TYR A 218 4.86 2.01 7.06
N VAL A 219 4.91 2.11 5.74
CA VAL A 219 5.87 1.39 4.89
C VAL A 219 7.20 2.13 4.78
N ASN A 220 8.24 1.46 4.32
CA ASN A 220 9.54 2.09 4.11
C ASN A 220 9.52 3.00 2.89
N THR A 221 10.50 3.89 2.80
CA THR A 221 10.64 4.80 1.65
C THR A 221 10.73 4.02 0.33
N GLY A 222 9.97 4.45 -0.67
CA GLY A 222 9.88 3.82 -1.99
C GLY A 222 8.90 2.66 -2.07
N GLN A 223 8.25 2.26 -0.97
CA GLN A 223 7.25 1.20 -1.00
C GLN A 223 5.84 1.75 -1.24
N PRO A 224 5.00 1.05 -2.02
CA PRO A 224 3.62 1.42 -2.24
C PRO A 224 2.73 1.04 -1.05
N LEU A 225 1.65 1.79 -0.87
CA LEU A 225 0.62 1.53 0.14
C LEU A 225 -0.73 2.15 -0.24
N LEU A 226 -1.80 1.60 0.33
CA LEU A 226 -3.11 2.24 0.38
C LEU A 226 -3.29 2.88 1.77
N ILE A 227 -3.74 4.13 1.81
CA ILE A 227 -3.87 4.90 3.06
C ILE A 227 -5.27 5.45 3.21
N GLY A 228 -5.86 5.26 4.39
CA GLY A 228 -6.98 6.05 4.89
C GLY A 228 -6.52 6.92 6.05
N TYR A 229 -6.01 8.13 5.77
CA TYR A 229 -5.40 8.97 6.79
C TYR A 229 -6.47 9.63 7.69
N PRO A 230 -6.40 9.48 9.02
CA PRO A 230 -7.38 10.07 9.94
C PRO A 230 -7.52 11.59 9.75
N GLY A 231 -8.76 12.06 9.68
CA GLY A 231 -9.07 13.47 9.43
C GLY A 231 -9.25 13.84 7.96
N TYR A 232 -9.03 12.90 7.04
CA TYR A 232 -9.38 13.02 5.63
C TYR A 232 -10.54 12.09 5.27
N ASP A 233 -11.18 12.34 4.13
CA ASP A 233 -12.40 11.67 3.68
C ASP A 233 -12.18 10.77 2.46
N TYR A 234 -10.94 10.43 2.14
CA TYR A 234 -10.58 9.66 0.94
C TYR A 234 -9.62 8.52 1.28
N ILE A 235 -9.60 7.51 0.41
CA ILE A 235 -8.49 6.55 0.33
C ILE A 235 -7.48 7.00 -0.75
N LYS A 236 -6.18 6.85 -0.45
CA LYS A 236 -5.08 7.25 -1.33
C LYS A 236 -4.13 6.08 -1.56
N ALA A 237 -3.85 5.75 -2.83
CA ALA A 237 -2.71 4.91 -3.18
C ALA A 237 -1.48 5.81 -3.42
N ALA A 238 -0.33 5.48 -2.85
CA ALA A 238 0.88 6.29 -2.95
C ALA A 238 2.15 5.43 -2.90
N ILE A 239 3.29 6.04 -3.19
CA ILE A 239 4.63 5.49 -2.91
C ILE A 239 5.24 6.35 -1.80
N ASN A 240 5.53 5.76 -0.65
CA ASN A 240 5.96 6.54 0.53
C ASN A 240 7.31 7.24 0.27
N ASN A 241 7.37 8.57 0.39
CA ASN A 241 8.58 9.38 0.14
C ASN A 241 9.30 9.04 -1.18
N GLY A 242 8.57 8.52 -2.17
CA GLY A 242 9.10 8.04 -3.44
C GLY A 242 8.67 8.90 -4.63
N SER A 243 8.66 8.27 -5.79
CA SER A 243 8.09 8.81 -7.03
C SER A 243 6.59 9.09 -6.88
N ASP A 244 6.08 9.99 -7.71
CA ASP A 244 4.65 10.15 -7.86
C ASP A 244 4.06 8.90 -8.53
N LEU A 245 3.20 8.16 -7.80
CA LEU A 245 2.53 6.97 -8.33
C LEU A 245 1.73 7.30 -9.59
N TRP A 246 1.18 8.51 -9.70
CA TRP A 246 0.41 8.92 -10.86
C TRP A 246 1.25 8.88 -12.15
N ASP A 247 2.44 9.48 -12.08
CA ASP A 247 3.39 9.53 -13.18
C ASP A 247 4.00 8.15 -13.43
N GLU A 248 4.35 7.41 -12.37
CA GLU A 248 4.93 6.08 -12.49
C GLU A 248 3.98 5.06 -13.12
N ALA A 249 2.69 5.15 -12.81
CA ALA A 249 1.66 4.32 -13.41
C ALA A 249 1.14 4.87 -14.75
N GLU A 250 1.68 5.99 -15.27
CA GLU A 250 1.28 6.63 -16.52
C GLU A 250 -0.25 6.89 -16.62
N LEU A 251 -0.87 7.34 -15.52
CA LEU A 251 -2.32 7.48 -15.39
C LEU A 251 -2.89 8.71 -16.10
N LYS A 252 -4.13 8.60 -16.59
CA LYS A 252 -4.83 9.68 -17.31
C LYS A 252 -5.95 10.29 -16.48
N ALA A 253 -5.90 11.62 -16.34
CA ALA A 253 -6.78 12.38 -15.45
C ALA A 253 -8.10 12.71 -16.11
N VAL A 254 -9.18 12.72 -15.32
CA VAL A 254 -10.42 13.43 -15.63
C VAL A 254 -10.14 14.94 -15.62
N LYS A 255 -10.63 15.69 -16.61
CA LYS A 255 -10.65 17.16 -16.46
C LYS A 255 -11.63 17.50 -15.36
N LYS A 256 -11.22 18.35 -14.40
CA LYS A 256 -12.02 18.70 -13.23
C LYS A 256 -13.45 19.18 -13.57
N GLU A 257 -13.65 19.73 -14.77
CA GLU A 257 -14.94 20.18 -15.29
C GLU A 257 -15.92 19.04 -15.65
N ASP A 258 -15.44 17.82 -15.87
CA ASP A 258 -16.23 16.66 -16.31
C ASP A 258 -16.69 15.76 -15.13
N LEU A 259 -16.33 16.10 -13.88
CA LEU A 259 -16.61 15.30 -12.68
C LEU A 259 -18.08 15.35 -12.18
N TRP A 260 -19.02 15.98 -12.90
CA TRP A 260 -20.41 16.13 -12.44
C TRP A 260 -21.37 15.26 -13.26
N LEU A 261 -21.93 14.23 -12.60
CA LEU A 261 -23.06 13.37 -13.00
C LEU A 261 -23.19 13.12 -14.52
N GLY A 262 -22.50 12.08 -15.00
CA GLY A 262 -22.77 11.45 -16.30
C GLY A 262 -21.67 11.56 -17.36
N ALA A 263 -20.43 11.87 -16.99
CA ALA A 263 -19.32 11.84 -17.94
C ALA A 263 -19.00 10.41 -18.43
N SER A 264 -18.63 10.31 -19.71
CA SER A 264 -18.21 9.06 -20.35
C SER A 264 -16.88 8.62 -19.74
N LEU A 265 -16.82 7.39 -19.21
CA LEU A 265 -15.62 6.78 -18.63
C LEU A 265 -14.57 6.37 -19.68
N ASP A 266 -14.73 6.77 -20.95
CA ASP A 266 -13.91 6.29 -22.07
C ASP A 266 -12.57 7.03 -22.23
N GLU A 267 -12.33 8.12 -21.47
CA GLU A 267 -11.13 8.96 -21.60
C GLU A 267 -10.18 8.96 -20.38
N HIS A 268 -10.53 8.25 -19.29
CA HIS A 268 -9.81 8.32 -18.01
C HIS A 268 -9.56 6.95 -17.40
N ASP A 269 -8.49 6.83 -16.61
CA ASP A 269 -8.24 5.60 -15.88
C ASP A 269 -9.09 5.52 -14.61
N VAL A 270 -9.35 4.30 -14.14
CA VAL A 270 -10.07 4.00 -12.89
C VAL A 270 -9.26 3.02 -12.04
N ALA A 271 -9.56 2.94 -10.74
CA ALA A 271 -8.92 2.01 -9.82
C ALA A 271 -9.92 0.98 -9.26
N SER A 272 -9.44 -0.24 -9.08
CA SER A 272 -10.12 -1.30 -8.33
C SER A 272 -9.22 -1.74 -7.19
N VAL A 273 -9.80 -2.00 -6.01
CA VAL A 273 -9.05 -2.47 -4.83
C VAL A 273 -9.62 -3.80 -4.38
N TYR A 274 -8.75 -4.78 -4.16
CA TYR A 274 -9.11 -6.15 -3.79
C TYR A 274 -8.42 -6.52 -2.49
N LEU A 275 -9.13 -7.15 -1.57
CA LEU A 275 -8.50 -7.79 -0.42
C LEU A 275 -7.63 -8.96 -0.91
N ASN A 276 -6.36 -8.93 -0.55
CA ASN A 276 -5.41 -10.01 -0.81
C ASN A 276 -5.31 -10.94 0.41
N GLU A 277 -5.05 -10.39 1.59
CA GLU A 277 -4.96 -11.16 2.84
C GLU A 277 -5.37 -10.31 4.05
N LYS A 278 -6.34 -10.79 4.82
CA LYS A 278 -6.90 -10.08 5.98
C LYS A 278 -5.87 -9.97 7.10
N GLY A 279 -5.63 -8.76 7.60
CA GLY A 279 -4.77 -8.49 8.76
C GLY A 279 -3.29 -8.86 8.62
N LYS A 280 -2.79 -9.10 7.39
CA LYS A 280 -1.39 -9.49 7.13
C LYS A 280 -0.37 -8.53 7.73
N TYR A 281 -0.70 -7.24 7.76
CA TYR A 281 0.15 -6.14 8.21
C TYR A 281 -0.36 -5.49 9.50
N LEU A 282 -1.21 -6.19 10.25
CA LEU A 282 -1.85 -5.65 11.45
C LEU A 282 -0.85 -5.34 12.57
N ASP A 283 0.25 -6.10 12.67
CA ASP A 283 1.33 -5.88 13.62
C ASP A 283 1.98 -4.49 13.45
N ILE A 284 2.35 -4.13 12.22
CA ILE A 284 2.93 -2.83 11.88
C ILE A 284 1.90 -1.73 12.08
N GLN A 285 0.66 -1.92 11.63
CA GLN A 285 -0.45 -0.98 11.85
C GLN A 285 -0.60 -0.67 13.34
N MET A 286 -0.69 -1.70 14.19
CA MET A 286 -0.86 -1.52 15.63
C MET A 286 0.37 -0.90 16.31
N ALA A 287 1.57 -1.20 15.82
CA ALA A 287 2.82 -0.69 16.39
C ALA A 287 3.10 0.77 16.00
N ARG A 288 2.60 1.22 14.85
CA ARG A 288 2.86 2.56 14.32
C ARG A 288 1.69 3.53 14.42
N ASP A 289 0.49 3.04 14.76
CA ASP A 289 -0.64 3.84 15.22
C ASP A 289 -0.40 4.33 16.66
N ILE A 290 0.52 5.29 16.77
CA ILE A 290 1.01 5.82 18.04
C ILE A 290 0.66 7.30 18.18
N HIS A 291 0.21 7.68 19.36
CA HIS A 291 -0.21 9.04 19.69
C HIS A 291 0.53 9.53 20.93
N TYR A 292 0.98 10.78 20.90
CA TYR A 292 1.59 11.45 22.05
C TYR A 292 0.77 12.69 22.42
N TYR A 293 1.09 13.27 23.57
CA TYR A 293 0.37 14.40 24.16
C TYR A 293 1.18 15.69 24.05
N ASP A 294 0.50 16.83 23.85
CA ASP A 294 1.15 18.14 23.84
C ASP A 294 1.06 18.84 25.20
N GLU A 295 0.43 18.21 26.21
CA GLU A 295 0.42 18.70 27.58
C GLU A 295 1.66 18.26 28.36
N ARG A 296 2.48 19.24 28.78
CA ARG A 296 3.70 19.02 29.57
C ARG A 296 3.47 18.13 30.79
N GLU A 297 2.33 18.26 31.48
CA GLU A 297 2.02 17.53 32.71
C GLU A 297 1.88 16.01 32.52
N ARG A 298 1.75 15.54 31.27
CA ARG A 298 1.73 14.10 30.94
C ARG A 298 3.12 13.46 31.00
N TYR A 299 4.16 14.28 31.08
CA TYR A 299 5.55 13.82 31.03
C TYR A 299 6.24 13.91 32.39
N PRO A 300 7.14 12.97 32.71
CA PRO A 300 7.79 12.93 34.02
C PRO A 300 8.75 14.11 34.26
N SER A 301 9.28 14.73 33.19
CA SER A 301 10.20 15.87 33.27
C SER A 301 10.16 16.74 32.02
N ASP A 302 10.83 17.90 32.06
CA ASP A 302 10.96 18.80 30.91
C ASP A 302 11.79 18.12 29.82
N GLU A 303 12.83 17.37 30.20
CA GLU A 303 13.67 16.60 29.29
C GLU A 303 12.87 15.54 28.53
N ALA A 304 12.01 14.79 29.20
CA ALA A 304 11.16 13.79 28.55
C ALA A 304 10.16 14.46 27.60
N PHE A 305 9.56 15.59 28.00
CA PHE A 305 8.62 16.33 27.17
C PHE A 305 9.27 16.96 25.93
N ALA A 306 10.46 17.52 26.11
CA ALA A 306 11.28 18.16 25.07
C ALA A 306 12.07 17.14 24.23
N ASN A 307 12.00 15.85 24.58
CA ASN A 307 12.86 14.79 24.06
C ASN A 307 14.36 15.15 24.12
N PHE A 308 14.74 15.97 25.10
CA PHE A 308 16.07 16.53 25.24
C PHE A 308 16.96 15.58 26.06
N ARG A 309 18.09 15.16 25.49
CA ARG A 309 19.08 14.36 26.23
C ARG A 309 20.47 14.51 25.64
N MET A 310 21.46 14.26 26.49
CA MET A 310 22.86 14.14 26.09
C MET A 310 23.09 12.80 25.40
N ILE A 311 23.86 12.83 24.31
CA ILE A 311 24.37 11.64 23.63
C ILE A 311 25.75 11.34 24.19
N ARG A 312 25.97 10.10 24.63
CA ARG A 312 27.19 9.64 25.32
C ARG A 312 27.60 8.22 24.92
N LEU A 313 27.22 7.82 23.69
CA LEU A 313 27.50 6.49 23.16
C LEU A 313 28.85 6.48 22.43
N GLY A 314 29.47 5.30 22.35
CA GLY A 314 30.82 5.17 21.80
C GLY A 314 31.84 6.04 22.55
N ASP A 315 32.70 6.71 21.80
CA ASP A 315 33.73 7.61 22.33
C ASP A 315 33.26 9.07 22.46
N ILE A 316 31.95 9.34 22.36
CA ILE A 316 31.40 10.72 22.46
C ILE A 316 31.61 11.27 23.88
N LYS A 317 32.26 12.43 23.94
CA LYS A 317 32.59 13.14 25.18
C LYS A 317 31.37 13.61 25.94
N GLU A 318 31.43 13.51 27.27
CA GLU A 318 30.36 14.01 28.14
C GLU A 318 30.11 15.52 27.95
N GLY A 319 28.85 15.87 27.73
CA GLY A 319 28.38 17.24 27.64
C GLY A 319 28.63 17.93 26.30
N ILE A 320 29.08 17.21 25.27
CA ILE A 320 29.42 17.80 23.97
C ILE A 320 28.26 17.75 22.95
N LEU A 321 27.40 16.74 23.00
CA LEU A 321 26.36 16.50 22.01
C LEU A 321 25.02 16.20 22.67
N TYR A 322 23.96 16.82 22.15
CA TYR A 322 22.59 16.67 22.63
C TYR A 322 21.64 16.48 21.45
N ARG A 323 20.50 15.85 21.72
CA ARG A 323 19.35 15.77 20.80
C ARG A 323 18.08 16.27 21.46
N SER A 324 17.14 16.81 20.67
CA SER A 324 15.84 17.31 21.18
C SER A 324 14.76 17.42 20.11
N ALA A 325 13.54 17.73 20.56
CA ALA A 325 12.51 18.37 19.74
C ALA A 325 12.91 19.81 19.35
N SER A 326 12.12 20.45 18.49
CA SER A 326 12.44 21.79 17.97
C SER A 326 12.47 22.87 19.07
N PRO A 327 13.54 23.68 19.14
CA PRO A 327 13.62 24.86 19.99
C PRO A 327 12.91 26.09 19.40
N CYS A 328 12.41 26.05 18.16
CA CYS A 328 11.81 27.21 17.49
C CYS A 328 10.39 26.95 16.95
N ASP A 329 10.08 25.72 16.55
CA ASP A 329 8.74 25.33 16.15
C ASP A 329 7.92 24.90 17.36
N ASN A 330 7.02 25.79 17.80
CA ASN A 330 6.21 25.59 18.99
C ASN A 330 4.87 24.86 18.74
N GLN A 331 4.68 24.20 17.59
CA GLN A 331 3.41 23.53 17.26
C GLN A 331 2.94 22.48 18.29
N HIS A 332 3.84 21.99 19.14
CA HIS A 332 3.56 21.04 20.21
C HIS A 332 3.81 21.58 21.63
N ASN A 333 3.93 22.90 21.80
CA ASN A 333 4.21 23.55 23.09
C ASN A 333 5.56 23.17 23.74
N ARG A 334 6.51 22.61 22.98
CA ARG A 334 7.81 22.11 23.49
C ARG A 334 8.93 23.15 23.41
N ALA A 335 8.88 24.09 22.47
CA ALA A 335 10.00 24.97 22.14
C ALA A 335 10.55 25.78 23.33
N PRO A 336 9.73 26.33 24.25
CA PRO A 336 10.24 27.05 25.42
C PRO A 336 11.02 26.15 26.40
N PHE A 337 10.57 24.89 26.57
CA PHE A 337 11.26 23.92 27.42
C PHE A 337 12.59 23.49 26.80
N VAL A 338 12.61 23.26 25.49
CA VAL A 338 13.86 22.99 24.76
C VAL A 338 14.81 24.17 24.92
N ASN A 339 14.32 25.41 24.76
CA ASN A 339 15.11 26.64 24.93
C ASN A 339 15.83 26.69 26.29
N ASP A 340 15.09 26.45 27.38
CA ASP A 340 15.66 26.51 28.72
C ASP A 340 16.71 25.40 28.94
N LEU A 341 16.47 24.20 28.39
CA LEU A 341 17.40 23.07 28.48
C LEU A 341 18.68 23.31 27.68
N ILE A 342 18.60 23.89 26.49
CA ILE A 342 19.78 24.21 25.67
C ILE A 342 20.59 25.34 26.29
N GLU A 343 19.96 26.30 26.98
CA GLU A 343 20.65 27.34 27.74
C GLU A 343 21.38 26.74 28.96
N ALA A 344 20.70 25.86 29.71
CA ALA A 344 21.29 25.17 30.85
C ALA A 344 22.48 24.29 30.45
N ALA A 345 22.38 23.58 29.32
CA ALA A 345 23.45 22.78 28.73
C ALA A 345 24.55 23.63 28.05
N LYS A 346 24.32 24.94 27.91
CA LYS A 346 25.22 25.90 27.23
C LYS A 346 25.51 25.48 25.80
N VAL A 347 24.50 24.98 25.10
CA VAL A 347 24.59 24.64 23.67
C VAL A 347 25.07 25.88 22.92
N ASN A 348 26.14 25.71 22.16
CA ASN A 348 26.73 26.79 21.39
C ASN A 348 26.40 26.69 19.90
N VAL A 349 26.12 25.50 19.38
CA VAL A 349 25.83 25.26 17.95
C VAL A 349 24.62 24.34 17.82
N ILE A 350 23.70 24.68 16.91
CA ILE A 350 22.51 23.88 16.64
C ILE A 350 22.52 23.43 15.19
N LEU A 351 22.44 22.12 14.95
CA LEU A 351 22.11 21.55 13.66
C LEU A 351 20.58 21.37 13.58
N ASP A 352 19.95 22.24 12.81
CA ASP A 352 18.51 22.21 12.54
C ASP A 352 18.25 21.39 11.27
N LEU A 353 17.72 20.19 11.47
CA LEU A 353 17.47 19.24 10.40
C LEU A 353 16.18 19.52 9.64
N ALA A 354 15.25 20.30 10.19
CA ALA A 354 13.89 20.38 9.65
C ALA A 354 13.63 21.64 8.83
N ASP A 355 14.33 22.71 9.17
CA ASP A 355 13.92 24.04 8.76
C ASP A 355 14.89 24.71 7.80
N THR A 356 14.36 25.74 7.14
CA THR A 356 15.12 26.74 6.39
C THR A 356 15.12 28.03 7.19
N ASP A 357 16.03 28.96 6.91
CA ASP A 357 16.01 30.30 7.50
C ASP A 357 14.62 30.96 7.38
N ALA A 358 13.99 30.84 6.21
CA ALA A 358 12.66 31.40 5.96
C ALA A 358 11.54 30.76 6.82
N LYS A 359 11.69 29.51 7.27
CA LYS A 359 10.77 28.89 8.24
C LYS A 359 11.06 29.39 9.65
N ILE A 360 12.34 29.43 10.03
CA ILE A 360 12.77 29.94 11.34
C ILE A 360 12.28 31.37 11.55
N GLU A 361 12.45 32.25 10.57
CA GLU A 361 11.96 33.63 10.60
C GLU A 361 10.45 33.70 10.83
N LYS A 362 9.67 32.84 10.16
CA LYS A 362 8.23 32.76 10.36
C LYS A 362 7.86 32.28 11.76
N TYR A 363 8.63 31.38 12.36
CA TYR A 363 8.41 30.96 13.74
C TYR A 363 8.67 32.12 14.70
N ILE A 364 9.76 32.87 14.51
CA ILE A 364 10.12 34.05 15.32
C ILE A 364 9.03 35.13 15.30
N GLU A 365 8.32 35.28 14.17
CA GLU A 365 7.23 36.25 14.01
C GLU A 365 5.93 35.86 14.72
N LYS A 366 5.76 34.60 15.15
CA LYS A 366 4.52 34.15 15.80
C LYS A 366 4.39 34.72 17.22
N GLU A 367 3.16 34.98 17.64
CA GLU A 367 2.85 35.51 18.98
C GLU A 367 3.27 34.54 20.12
N ASP A 368 3.35 33.24 19.84
CA ASP A 368 3.72 32.21 20.80
C ASP A 368 5.21 31.87 20.80
N PHE A 369 6.04 32.57 20.02
CA PHE A 369 7.48 32.36 20.03
C PHE A 369 8.09 32.77 21.37
N ASN A 370 8.73 31.82 22.06
CA ASN A 370 9.34 32.03 23.37
C ASN A 370 10.63 31.21 23.52
N SER A 371 11.59 31.50 22.64
CA SER A 371 12.89 30.82 22.62
C SER A 371 14.05 31.82 22.51
N PRO A 372 14.27 32.67 23.53
CA PRO A 372 15.25 33.76 23.48
C PRO A 372 16.71 33.29 23.37
N TYR A 373 17.06 32.15 23.98
CA TYR A 373 18.42 31.60 23.88
C TYR A 373 18.69 31.06 22.48
N PHE A 374 17.75 30.30 21.91
CA PHE A 374 17.78 29.89 20.50
C PHE A 374 17.94 31.09 19.57
N LEU A 375 17.10 32.12 19.74
CA LEU A 375 17.18 33.33 18.92
C LEU A 375 18.57 33.96 18.99
N SER A 376 19.18 34.00 20.18
CA SER A 376 20.53 34.53 20.35
C SER A 376 21.61 33.72 19.63
N LEU A 377 21.41 32.41 19.44
CA LEU A 377 22.31 31.56 18.66
C LEU A 377 22.07 31.76 17.16
N TYR A 378 20.80 31.87 16.74
CA TYR A 378 20.43 32.15 15.35
C TYR A 378 21.02 33.48 14.87
N GLU A 379 20.88 34.55 15.65
CA GLU A 379 21.44 35.88 15.34
C GLU A 379 22.98 35.90 15.28
N LYS A 380 23.66 34.96 15.95
CA LYS A 380 25.12 34.79 15.90
C LYS A 380 25.60 33.95 14.70
N GLY A 381 24.68 33.34 13.96
CA GLY A 381 25.01 32.37 12.90
C GLY A 381 25.41 30.99 13.43
N ASN A 382 24.98 30.65 14.66
CA ASN A 382 25.30 29.38 15.30
C ASN A 382 24.16 28.34 15.17
N VAL A 383 23.14 28.62 14.36
CA VAL A 383 22.10 27.67 13.98
C VAL A 383 22.31 27.35 12.51
N ILE A 384 22.38 26.05 12.19
CA ILE A 384 22.71 25.51 10.87
C ILE A 384 21.45 24.81 10.32
N PRO A 385 20.57 25.53 9.61
CA PRO A 385 19.40 24.94 8.97
C PRO A 385 19.78 24.21 7.68
N ILE A 386 19.52 22.91 7.62
CA ILE A 386 19.82 22.08 6.44
C ILE A 386 18.59 21.54 5.71
N ALA A 387 17.38 21.75 6.24
CA ALA A 387 16.10 21.40 5.62
C ALA A 387 16.06 19.98 5.01
N LEU A 388 16.33 18.96 5.83
CA LEU A 388 16.26 17.56 5.40
C LEU A 388 14.84 17.14 5.04
N ASN A 389 14.74 16.43 3.91
CA ASN A 389 13.56 15.66 3.52
C ASN A 389 13.43 14.38 4.38
N MET A 390 12.41 13.54 4.12
CA MET A 390 12.17 12.28 4.86
C MET A 390 12.71 11.02 4.15
N ASN A 391 13.38 11.20 3.01
CA ASN A 391 13.95 10.11 2.22
C ASN A 391 15.44 9.90 2.55
N TYR A 392 15.69 9.05 3.55
CA TYR A 392 17.05 8.68 4.02
C TYR A 392 17.98 8.11 2.95
N ARG A 393 17.41 7.61 1.85
CA ARG A 393 18.13 6.94 0.75
C ARG A 393 18.44 7.89 -0.41
N SER A 394 17.96 9.14 -0.36
CA SER A 394 18.19 10.11 -1.42
C SER A 394 19.57 10.77 -1.34
N ASP A 395 20.14 11.08 -2.51
CA ASP A 395 21.41 11.83 -2.60
C ASP A 395 21.28 13.24 -1.99
N ASP A 396 20.13 13.90 -2.15
CA ASP A 396 19.85 15.20 -1.52
C ASP A 396 19.94 15.11 0.01
N PHE A 397 19.31 14.10 0.62
CA PHE A 397 19.36 13.88 2.07
C PHE A 397 20.80 13.69 2.56
N LYS A 398 21.57 12.81 1.88
CA LYS A 398 22.98 12.57 2.20
C LYS A 398 23.83 13.84 2.06
N SER A 399 23.66 14.59 0.97
CA SER A 399 24.46 15.80 0.70
C SER A 399 24.23 16.90 1.75
N ARG A 400 23.00 17.04 2.23
CA ARG A 400 22.63 18.01 3.28
C ARG A 400 23.19 17.63 4.65
N ILE A 401 23.19 16.34 5.01
CA ILE A 401 23.87 15.86 6.23
C ILE A 401 25.35 16.24 6.20
N ILE A 402 26.02 15.99 5.07
CA ILE A 402 27.44 16.29 4.90
C ILE A 402 27.74 17.79 5.01
N GLN A 403 26.87 18.63 4.45
CA GLN A 403 26.95 20.07 4.66
C GLN A 403 26.86 20.41 6.15
N GLY A 404 25.85 19.85 6.86
CA GLY A 404 25.67 20.04 8.29
C GLY A 404 26.91 19.66 9.11
N PHE A 405 27.51 18.50 8.82
CA PHE A 405 28.70 18.01 9.54
C PHE A 405 29.91 18.91 9.33
N ARG A 406 30.12 19.41 8.10
CA ARG A 406 31.20 20.37 7.79
C ARG A 406 31.02 21.68 8.55
N GLU A 407 29.80 22.19 8.62
CA GLU A 407 29.49 23.43 9.32
C GLU A 407 29.56 23.26 10.85
N MET A 408 29.11 22.14 11.40
CA MET A 408 29.31 21.79 12.80
C MET A 408 30.81 21.73 13.14
N SER A 409 31.61 21.06 12.31
CA SER A 409 33.07 20.93 12.48
C SER A 409 33.83 22.25 12.38
N ALA A 410 33.22 23.28 11.80
CA ALA A 410 33.80 24.62 11.71
C ALA A 410 33.61 25.46 12.98
N ASN A 411 32.75 25.01 13.91
CA ASN A 411 32.39 25.70 15.14
C ASN A 411 32.72 24.85 16.36
N GLU A 412 32.79 25.46 17.55
CA GLU A 412 33.01 24.74 18.81
C GLU A 412 31.66 24.43 19.48
N GLY A 413 31.48 23.19 19.95
CA GLY A 413 30.32 22.78 20.73
C GLY A 413 30.26 23.41 22.13
N PRO A 414 29.27 23.03 22.96
CA PRO A 414 28.36 21.90 22.77
C PRO A 414 27.35 22.04 21.63
N TYR A 415 26.96 20.91 21.05
CA TYR A 415 26.09 20.80 19.88
C TYR A 415 24.70 20.28 20.24
N LEU A 416 23.67 20.78 19.57
CA LEU A 416 22.34 20.20 19.55
C LEU A 416 21.98 19.73 18.14
N VAL A 417 21.41 18.54 18.01
CA VAL A 417 20.79 18.04 16.77
C VAL A 417 19.29 17.91 16.99
N HIS A 418 18.46 18.58 16.17
CA HIS A 418 17.00 18.47 16.29
C HIS A 418 16.29 18.43 14.95
N CYS A 419 15.05 17.98 14.98
CA CYS A 419 14.06 18.17 13.94
C CYS A 419 12.79 18.74 14.61
N THR A 420 11.60 18.36 14.15
CA THR A 420 10.35 18.76 14.82
C THR A 420 10.19 18.08 16.19
N GLU A 421 10.23 16.74 16.21
CA GLU A 421 9.99 15.93 17.42
C GLU A 421 11.28 15.40 18.06
N GLY A 422 12.40 15.48 17.34
CA GLY A 422 13.65 14.82 17.75
C GLY A 422 13.66 13.31 17.56
N LYS A 423 12.77 12.76 16.72
CA LYS A 423 12.56 11.32 16.52
C LYS A 423 13.20 10.78 15.24
N ASP A 424 12.67 11.17 14.08
CA ASP A 424 13.00 10.50 12.81
C ASP A 424 14.29 11.02 12.16
N ARG A 425 14.27 12.25 11.62
CA ARG A 425 15.48 12.90 11.06
C ARG A 425 16.60 13.00 12.09
N THR A 426 16.26 13.38 13.33
CA THR A 426 17.23 13.41 14.44
C THR A 426 17.72 12.01 14.77
N GLY A 427 16.85 11.00 14.82
CA GLY A 427 17.26 9.62 15.06
C GLY A 427 18.27 9.11 14.03
N PHE A 428 18.03 9.38 12.74
CA PHE A 428 18.98 9.03 11.68
C PHE A 428 20.33 9.75 11.84
N VAL A 429 20.33 11.04 12.15
CA VAL A 429 21.59 11.78 12.30
C VAL A 429 22.33 11.37 13.58
N CYS A 430 21.61 11.14 14.69
CA CYS A 430 22.19 10.67 15.94
C CYS A 430 22.79 9.27 15.80
N LEU A 431 22.07 8.30 15.22
CA LEU A 431 22.64 6.96 14.99
C LEU A 431 23.88 7.01 14.10
N LEU A 432 23.92 7.91 13.10
CA LEU A 432 25.07 8.07 12.23
C LEU A 432 26.30 8.58 13.00
N ILE A 433 26.10 9.57 13.89
CA ILE A 433 27.16 10.11 14.75
C ILE A 433 27.62 9.06 15.77
N GLU A 434 26.67 8.38 16.41
CA GLU A 434 26.93 7.34 17.42
C GLU A 434 27.70 6.16 16.80
N ALA A 435 27.27 5.67 15.64
CA ALA A 435 27.97 4.64 14.89
C ALA A 435 29.39 5.09 14.50
N LEU A 436 29.54 6.30 13.96
CA LEU A 436 30.85 6.87 13.60
C LEU A 436 31.79 6.98 14.80
N ALA A 437 31.25 7.26 15.99
CA ALA A 437 31.99 7.31 17.25
C ALA A 437 32.19 5.93 17.90
N GLY A 438 31.82 4.83 17.23
CA GLY A 438 32.08 3.46 17.68
C GLY A 438 31.03 2.86 18.62
N ALA A 439 29.82 3.43 18.70
CA ALA A 439 28.72 2.81 19.43
C ALA A 439 28.31 1.47 18.79
N ASP A 440 27.99 0.48 19.63
CA ASP A 440 27.42 -0.79 19.17
C ASP A 440 25.92 -0.67 18.86
N HIS A 441 25.39 -1.67 18.14
CA HIS A 441 24.00 -1.72 17.72
C HIS A 441 23.03 -1.58 18.90
N ASP A 442 23.24 -2.32 19.99
CA ASP A 442 22.31 -2.34 21.12
C ASP A 442 22.30 -0.98 21.85
N SER A 443 23.44 -0.30 21.96
CA SER A 443 23.52 1.05 22.50
C SER A 443 22.72 2.05 21.65
N ILE A 444 22.80 1.95 20.32
CA ILE A 444 22.04 2.79 19.39
C ILE A 444 20.53 2.52 19.50
N VAL A 445 20.14 1.25 19.63
CA VAL A 445 18.74 0.86 19.89
C VAL A 445 18.25 1.53 21.18
N ASP A 446 19.03 1.43 22.25
CA ASP A 446 18.69 2.02 23.56
C ASP A 446 18.48 3.53 23.47
N ASP A 447 19.38 4.29 22.82
CA ASP A 447 19.18 5.74 22.65
C ASP A 447 17.97 6.07 21.78
N TYR A 448 17.81 5.39 20.65
CA TYR A 448 16.71 5.64 19.73
C TYR A 448 15.35 5.43 20.41
N MET A 449 15.22 4.33 21.16
CA MET A 449 13.98 3.92 21.82
C MET A 449 13.60 4.76 23.03
N ILE A 450 14.50 5.56 23.61
CA ILE A 450 14.13 6.56 24.64
C ILE A 450 13.07 7.52 24.11
N THR A 451 13.12 7.89 22.81
CA THR A 451 12.09 8.75 22.22
C THR A 451 10.72 8.08 22.29
N TYR A 452 10.68 6.78 22.04
CA TYR A 452 9.42 6.02 22.05
C TYR A 452 8.88 5.79 23.46
N ASP A 453 9.75 5.58 24.44
CA ASP A 453 9.33 5.50 25.84
C ASP A 453 8.80 6.86 26.33
N ASN A 454 9.49 7.95 25.98
CA ASN A 454 9.08 9.30 26.37
C ASN A 454 7.70 9.67 25.80
N TYR A 455 7.47 9.42 24.51
CA TYR A 455 6.28 9.94 23.81
C TYR A 455 5.11 8.97 23.78
N TYR A 456 5.37 7.67 23.80
CA TYR A 456 4.37 6.64 23.55
C TYR A 456 4.31 5.58 24.65
N GLU A 457 5.15 5.70 25.69
CA GLU A 457 5.31 4.70 26.75
C GLU A 457 5.72 3.32 26.23
N ILE A 458 6.37 3.27 25.05
CA ILE A 458 6.85 2.05 24.42
C ILE A 458 8.31 1.82 24.82
N SER A 459 8.52 0.79 25.63
CA SER A 459 9.84 0.28 26.02
C SER A 459 9.80 -1.24 26.09
N GLU A 460 10.97 -1.89 26.15
CA GLU A 460 11.09 -3.34 26.30
C GLU A 460 10.28 -3.89 27.49
N VAL A 461 10.10 -3.09 28.55
CA VAL A 461 9.34 -3.49 29.74
C VAL A 461 7.84 -3.17 29.63
N LYS A 462 7.47 -2.02 29.07
CA LYS A 462 6.07 -1.55 29.04
C LYS A 462 5.27 -2.13 27.88
N ASP A 463 5.89 -2.27 26.71
CA ASP A 463 5.28 -2.77 25.48
C ASP A 463 6.33 -3.49 24.60
N PRO A 464 6.78 -4.70 24.98
CA PRO A 464 7.85 -5.42 24.27
C PRO A 464 7.50 -5.73 22.82
N VAL A 465 6.21 -5.94 22.51
CA VAL A 465 5.77 -6.29 21.15
C VAL A 465 5.95 -5.11 20.21
N ARG A 466 5.46 -3.91 20.59
CA ARG A 466 5.68 -2.72 19.77
C ARG A 466 7.14 -2.31 19.73
N TYR A 467 7.85 -2.49 20.83
CA TYR A 467 9.29 -2.23 20.91
C TYR A 467 10.06 -3.02 19.84
N GLU A 468 9.83 -4.34 19.74
CA GLU A 468 10.47 -5.19 18.72
C GLU A 468 10.08 -4.76 17.31
N VAL A 469 8.80 -4.50 17.04
CA VAL A 469 8.35 -4.05 15.71
C VAL A 469 9.00 -2.73 15.29
N ILE A 470 9.09 -1.74 16.20
CA ILE A 470 9.71 -0.45 15.91
C ILE A 470 11.21 -0.60 15.68
N ARG A 471 11.90 -1.38 16.51
CA ARG A 471 13.32 -1.70 16.33
C ARG A 471 13.56 -2.30 14.95
N ASP A 472 12.82 -3.36 14.61
CA ASP A 472 13.07 -4.19 13.44
C ASP A 472 12.59 -3.57 12.11
N ASN A 473 11.63 -2.64 12.15
CA ASN A 473 11.07 -2.04 10.93
C ASN A 473 11.42 -0.56 10.74
N VAL A 474 11.64 0.20 11.82
CA VAL A 474 11.92 1.63 11.72
C VAL A 474 13.41 1.91 11.89
N LEU A 475 14.00 1.48 13.00
CA LEU A 475 15.43 1.70 13.25
C LEU A 475 16.30 0.87 12.31
N SER A 476 15.99 -0.41 12.12
CA SER A 476 16.72 -1.25 11.17
C SER A 476 16.68 -0.68 9.75
N ASP A 477 15.56 -0.11 9.30
CA ASP A 477 15.47 0.54 7.97
C ASP A 477 16.39 1.76 7.84
N MET A 478 16.53 2.54 8.91
CA MET A 478 17.47 3.67 8.98
C MET A 478 18.93 3.19 8.95
N ILE A 479 19.27 2.14 9.71
CA ILE A 479 20.62 1.56 9.71
C ILE A 479 20.93 0.97 8.33
N SER A 480 20.00 0.23 7.72
CA SER A 480 20.15 -0.29 6.36
C SER A 480 20.33 0.83 5.33
N ALA A 481 19.66 1.97 5.49
CA ALA A 481 19.85 3.14 4.62
C ALA A 481 21.24 3.77 4.77
N MET A 482 21.82 3.77 5.98
CA MET A 482 23.20 4.19 6.22
C MET A 482 24.20 3.20 5.59
N ILE A 483 23.98 1.89 5.77
CA ILE A 483 24.84 0.84 5.21
C ILE A 483 24.82 0.85 3.67
N GLY A 484 23.65 1.04 3.08
CA GLY A 484 23.48 1.07 1.62
C GLY A 484 23.54 -0.30 0.93
N ASP A 485 23.52 -1.39 1.71
CA ASP A 485 23.50 -2.77 1.24
C ASP A 485 22.44 -3.55 2.02
N ALA A 486 21.43 -4.06 1.31
CA ALA A 486 20.28 -4.75 1.90
C ALA A 486 20.61 -6.17 2.38
N ASP A 487 21.74 -6.75 1.94
CA ASP A 487 22.15 -8.11 2.32
C ASP A 487 22.94 -8.16 3.64
N VAL A 488 23.25 -6.99 4.22
CA VAL A 488 24.02 -6.87 5.46
C VAL A 488 23.08 -6.90 6.67
N ASP A 489 23.38 -7.80 7.61
CA ASP A 489 22.71 -7.88 8.90
C ASP A 489 23.10 -6.69 9.79
N VAL A 490 22.16 -5.78 10.00
CA VAL A 490 22.32 -4.55 10.79
C VAL A 490 22.73 -4.82 12.24
N THR A 491 22.44 -6.01 12.78
CA THR A 491 22.72 -6.35 14.19
C THR A 491 24.16 -6.77 14.43
N THR A 492 24.89 -7.16 13.38
CA THR A 492 26.27 -7.66 13.47
C THR A 492 27.26 -6.87 12.61
N ALA A 493 26.77 -5.88 11.85
CA ALA A 493 27.57 -5.02 10.99
C ALA A 493 28.58 -4.16 11.78
N ASP A 494 29.72 -3.87 11.15
CA ASP A 494 30.66 -2.84 11.63
C ASP A 494 30.10 -1.44 11.31
N LEU A 495 29.19 -0.97 12.17
CA LEU A 495 28.46 0.28 11.95
C LEU A 495 29.39 1.50 11.84
N SER A 496 30.54 1.50 12.52
CA SER A 496 31.55 2.57 12.41
C SER A 496 32.12 2.66 11.00
N SER A 497 32.54 1.53 10.42
CA SER A 497 33.04 1.50 9.06
C SER A 497 31.97 1.95 8.05
N TYR A 498 30.72 1.49 8.21
CA TYR A 498 29.63 1.88 7.33
C TYR A 498 29.24 3.36 7.48
N ALA A 499 29.26 3.92 8.69
CA ALA A 499 29.03 5.34 8.93
C ALA A 499 30.10 6.21 8.23
N ALA A 500 31.38 5.81 8.33
CA ALA A 500 32.47 6.50 7.63
C ALA A 500 32.30 6.39 6.10
N GLU A 501 31.97 5.22 5.57
CA GLU A 501 31.70 5.04 4.13
C GLU A 501 30.47 5.83 3.66
N TYR A 502 29.41 5.93 4.46
CA TYR A 502 28.26 6.77 4.15
C TYR A 502 28.67 8.22 3.93
N LEU A 503 29.46 8.80 4.84
CA LEU A 503 29.95 10.17 4.74
C LEU A 503 30.91 10.36 3.56
N LYS A 504 31.82 9.41 3.32
CA LYS A 504 32.74 9.45 2.17
C LYS A 504 32.00 9.34 0.84
N SER A 505 30.96 8.51 0.77
CA SER A 505 30.16 8.32 -0.44
C SER A 505 29.44 9.60 -0.88
N GLY A 506 29.09 10.48 0.07
CA GLY A 506 28.54 11.81 -0.25
C GLY A 506 29.60 12.91 -0.32
N GLY A 507 30.88 12.57 -0.18
CA GLY A 507 32.01 13.43 -0.52
C GLY A 507 32.77 14.06 0.63
N MET A 508 32.64 13.58 1.88
CA MET A 508 33.59 13.95 2.94
C MET A 508 34.94 13.26 2.74
N THR A 509 36.04 13.93 3.07
CA THR A 509 37.36 13.29 3.14
C THR A 509 37.62 12.69 4.51
N ASP A 510 38.60 11.79 4.62
CA ASP A 510 39.02 11.24 5.91
C ASP A 510 39.42 12.37 6.89
N GLU A 511 40.12 13.41 6.41
CA GLU A 511 40.49 14.54 7.28
C GLU A 511 39.29 15.36 7.76
N GLU A 512 38.20 15.45 6.99
CA GLU A 512 36.98 16.12 7.42
C GLU A 512 36.22 15.30 8.47
N ILE A 513 36.24 13.97 8.33
CA ILE A 513 35.66 13.04 9.30
C ILE A 513 36.46 13.09 10.61
N ASP A 514 37.78 12.99 10.54
CA ASP A 514 38.67 13.10 11.71
C ASP A 514 38.47 14.44 12.42
N LYS A 515 38.36 15.54 11.66
CA LYS A 515 38.09 16.86 12.23
C LYS A 515 36.74 16.92 12.95
N PHE A 516 35.71 16.25 12.44
CA PHE A 516 34.42 16.17 13.11
C PHE A 516 34.53 15.35 14.39
N LEU A 517 35.17 14.17 14.34
CA LEU A 517 35.41 13.33 15.52
C LEU A 517 36.19 14.07 16.60
N ASP A 518 37.27 14.78 16.25
CA ASP A 518 38.05 15.64 17.15
C ASP A 518 37.21 16.68 17.91
N LYS A 519 36.01 17.05 17.39
CA LYS A 519 35.08 17.95 18.09
C LYS A 519 34.22 17.28 19.13
N ILE A 520 33.94 15.99 18.96
CA ILE A 520 32.92 15.28 19.73
C ILE A 520 33.47 14.11 20.55
N THR A 521 34.68 13.60 20.27
CA THR A 521 35.32 12.50 21.00
C THR A 521 36.48 12.99 21.87
N ASP A 522 36.93 12.15 22.81
CA ASP A 522 38.06 12.42 23.73
C ASP A 522 39.45 12.04 23.18
#